data_AF-A0AAE1MI44-F1
#
_entry.id   AF-A0AAE1MI44-F1
#
_cell.length_a   1.000
_cell.length_b   1.000
_cell.length_c   1.000
_cell.angle_alpha   90.00
_cell.angle_beta   90.00
_cell.angle_gamma   90.00
#
_symmetry.space_group_name_H-M   'P 1'
#
loop_
_entity.id
_entity.type
_entity.pdbx_description
1 polymer ?
#
loop_
_entity_poly.entity_id
_entity_poly.type
_entity_poly.pdbx_seq_one_letter_code
_entity_poly.pdbx_strand_id
1 'polypeptide(L)'
;MNPFTSQLARPPPPPPYWFPLLPPDPPNSSAFWNNRNVHNQLRELQDTLNLAKAMQKELEMLMMIKEGKGSEEDAKDRPAEHSVSEFQKCLEDRRVSLETQESLAVEAANSLMLKLRAQLEPFRYIADETSPWEEKFAPTRLENKLKKSKRNKIWRKKKRRRIAEMLAKEHKKFDQIDREADEWRAKEIAKDAANKKVEKMKEIAKLKAKEEKKKLESELELLLMVEKLQELRSMRIQKLKRQGHFLPEEDNKFLERVQAAVEEEERQALVSADTDAAREAIVSAEESRKSVQNQGDSLNDWSSDNIELQESKEQMTEGEDEKGSVAVEEKESSKKGSEGQSSRGAYDDVANLPIEFYHYYHGSNNDMGTLIEVRRGWDAYIRPGGSRIPGHWVQPPPPADEIWASYLLKPN
;
A
#
# COMPACT_ATOMS: atom_id res chain seq x y z
N MET A 1 -20.96 65.77 0.64
CA MET A 1 -22.38 66.05 0.36
C MET A 1 -22.76 65.36 -0.95
N ASN A 2 -23.45 64.23 -0.84
CA ASN A 2 -24.49 63.72 -1.75
C ASN A 2 -25.04 62.43 -1.10
N PRO A 3 -26.30 62.39 -0.66
CA PRO A 3 -26.86 61.24 0.05
C PRO A 3 -27.36 60.19 -0.93
N PHE A 4 -26.99 58.93 -0.69
CA PHE A 4 -27.58 57.78 -1.38
C PHE A 4 -29.02 57.59 -0.89
N THR A 5 -29.99 57.78 -1.78
CA THR A 5 -31.39 57.44 -1.56
C THR A 5 -31.57 55.93 -1.65
N SER A 6 -31.82 55.29 -0.50
CA SER A 6 -32.31 53.92 -0.42
C SER A 6 -33.73 53.86 -0.97
N GLN A 7 -33.92 53.32 -2.17
CA GLN A 7 -35.25 52.96 -2.66
C GLN A 7 -35.78 51.79 -1.84
N LEU A 8 -36.85 52.01 -1.07
CA LEU A 8 -37.65 50.95 -0.47
C LEU A 8 -38.17 50.03 -1.59
N ALA A 9 -37.83 48.75 -1.51
CA ALA A 9 -38.41 47.70 -2.34
C ALA A 9 -39.92 47.66 -2.11
N ARG A 10 -40.69 47.81 -3.20
CA ARG A 10 -42.16 47.69 -3.22
C ARG A 10 -42.55 46.26 -2.77
N PRO A 11 -43.55 46.10 -1.89
CA PRO A 11 -44.02 44.76 -1.51
C PRO A 11 -44.56 44.02 -2.75
N PRO A 12 -44.37 42.69 -2.84
CA PRO A 12 -44.84 41.91 -3.97
C PRO A 12 -46.37 42.00 -4.09
N PRO A 13 -46.92 42.04 -5.32
CA PRO A 13 -48.36 42.06 -5.53
C PRO A 13 -49.00 40.78 -4.97
N PRO A 14 -50.24 40.87 -4.43
CA PRO A 14 -50.96 39.69 -3.97
C PRO A 14 -51.14 38.69 -5.13
N PRO A 15 -51.03 37.38 -4.86
CA PRO A 15 -51.16 36.37 -5.90
C PRO A 15 -52.56 36.44 -6.55
N PRO A 16 -52.67 36.26 -7.87
CA PRO A 16 -53.94 36.32 -8.58
C PRO A 16 -54.96 35.30 -8.04
N TYR A 17 -56.24 35.69 -8.05
CA TYR A 17 -57.42 34.96 -7.53
C TYR A 17 -57.62 33.52 -8.05
N TRP A 18 -56.76 33.02 -8.95
CA TRP A 18 -56.85 31.70 -9.56
C TRP A 18 -55.85 30.71 -8.97
N PHE A 19 -55.02 31.12 -8.00
CA PHE A 19 -54.31 30.17 -7.16
C PHE A 19 -55.35 29.33 -6.41
N PRO A 20 -55.35 27.99 -6.55
CA PRO A 20 -56.16 27.14 -5.69
C PRO A 20 -55.71 27.42 -4.26
N LEU A 21 -56.57 28.08 -3.49
CA LEU A 21 -56.45 28.16 -2.04
C LEU A 21 -56.53 26.70 -1.57
N LEU A 22 -55.36 26.11 -1.28
CA LEU A 22 -55.29 24.87 -0.55
C LEU A 22 -56.10 25.06 0.73
N PRO A 23 -57.02 24.14 1.07
CA PRO A 23 -57.70 24.17 2.36
C PRO A 23 -56.65 24.32 3.47
N PRO A 24 -56.83 25.27 4.42
CA PRO A 24 -55.84 25.58 5.43
C PRO A 24 -55.51 24.39 6.32
N ASP A 25 -56.41 23.41 6.40
CA ASP A 25 -56.21 22.18 7.16
C ASP A 25 -56.11 20.98 6.21
N PRO A 26 -54.97 20.24 6.19
CA PRO A 26 -54.94 18.95 5.53
C PRO A 26 -55.99 18.03 6.19
N PRO A 27 -56.68 17.17 5.43
CA PRO A 27 -57.65 16.24 6.02
C PRO A 27 -56.95 15.41 7.11
N ASN A 28 -57.65 15.14 8.21
CA ASN A 28 -57.13 14.40 9.38
C ASN A 28 -56.48 13.04 8.99
N SER A 29 -56.85 12.48 7.83
CA SER A 29 -56.29 11.25 7.24
C SER A 29 -54.89 11.43 6.60
N SER A 30 -54.45 12.65 6.30
CA SER A 30 -53.10 12.94 5.74
C SER A 30 -51.97 12.44 6.65
N ALA A 31 -52.14 12.58 7.97
CA ALA A 31 -51.18 12.11 8.95
C ALA A 31 -51.10 10.58 9.02
N PHE A 32 -52.20 9.87 8.78
CA PHE A 32 -52.26 8.42 8.74
C PHE A 32 -51.38 7.85 7.63
N TRP A 33 -51.45 8.43 6.42
CA TRP A 33 -50.70 7.99 5.23
C TRP A 33 -49.17 8.24 5.28
N ASN A 34 -48.63 8.58 6.44
CA ASN A 34 -47.19 8.56 6.67
C ASN A 34 -46.68 7.13 6.80
N ASN A 35 -45.51 6.86 6.23
CA ASN A 35 -44.95 5.50 6.15
C ASN A 35 -44.87 4.78 7.52
N ARG A 36 -44.47 5.50 8.59
CA ARG A 36 -44.38 4.92 9.94
C ARG A 36 -45.75 4.58 10.51
N ASN A 37 -46.74 5.45 10.29
CA ASN A 37 -48.08 5.30 10.85
C ASN A 37 -48.83 4.15 10.15
N VAL A 38 -48.80 4.10 8.82
CA VAL A 38 -49.36 2.97 8.05
C VAL A 38 -48.68 1.65 8.45
N HIS A 39 -47.36 1.65 8.62
CA HIS A 39 -46.63 0.45 9.01
C HIS A 39 -47.01 -0.05 10.41
N ASN A 40 -47.11 0.86 11.39
CA ASN A 40 -47.53 0.51 12.74
C ASN A 40 -48.98 0.02 12.76
N GLN A 41 -49.89 0.68 12.03
CA GLN A 41 -51.29 0.26 11.93
C GLN A 41 -51.41 -1.15 11.34
N LEU A 42 -50.69 -1.45 10.25
CA LEU A 42 -50.70 -2.77 9.64
C LEU A 42 -50.14 -3.85 10.57
N ARG A 43 -49.14 -3.52 11.39
CA ARG A 43 -48.61 -4.42 12.41
C ARG A 43 -49.65 -4.70 13.49
N GLU A 44 -50.24 -3.67 14.05
CA GLU A 44 -51.27 -3.83 15.08
C GLU A 44 -52.49 -4.60 14.55
N LEU A 45 -52.89 -4.36 13.30
CA LEU A 45 -53.95 -5.09 12.62
C LEU A 45 -53.60 -6.58 12.49
N GLN A 46 -52.36 -6.90 12.13
CA GLN A 46 -51.87 -8.28 12.04
C GLN A 46 -51.91 -8.98 13.40
N ASP A 47 -51.49 -8.30 14.47
CA ASP A 47 -51.50 -8.84 15.83
C ASP A 47 -52.93 -9.10 16.31
N THR A 48 -53.86 -8.16 16.06
CA THR A 48 -55.28 -8.34 16.39
C THR A 48 -55.94 -9.44 15.57
N LEU A 49 -55.57 -9.62 14.30
CA LEU A 49 -56.07 -10.72 13.47
C LEU A 49 -55.57 -12.07 13.98
N ASN A 50 -54.32 -12.16 14.44
CA ASN A 50 -53.79 -13.37 15.05
C ASN A 50 -54.56 -13.71 16.34
N LEU A 51 -54.84 -12.71 17.16
CA LEU A 51 -55.62 -12.87 18.39
C LEU A 51 -57.07 -13.28 18.10
N ALA A 52 -57.72 -12.67 17.10
CA ALA A 52 -59.06 -13.04 16.67
C ALA A 52 -59.13 -14.48 16.13
N LYS A 53 -58.12 -14.93 15.38
CA LYS A 53 -58.01 -16.33 14.93
C LYS A 53 -57.82 -17.31 16.09
N ALA A 54 -57.05 -16.93 17.11
CA ALA A 54 -56.91 -17.74 18.31
C ALA A 54 -58.23 -17.84 19.08
N MET A 55 -58.92 -16.71 19.24
CA MET A 55 -60.24 -16.65 19.87
C MET A 55 -61.30 -17.46 19.09
N GLN A 56 -61.26 -17.43 17.76
CA GLN A 56 -62.11 -18.26 16.91
C GLN A 56 -61.91 -19.75 17.22
N LYS A 57 -60.66 -20.21 17.32
CA LYS A 57 -60.37 -21.61 17.68
C LYS A 57 -60.86 -21.96 19.08
N GLU A 58 -60.76 -21.03 20.03
CA GLU A 58 -61.28 -21.23 21.39
C GLU A 58 -62.81 -21.40 21.39
N LEU A 59 -63.53 -20.55 20.66
CA LEU A 59 -64.98 -20.67 20.49
C LEU A 59 -65.37 -21.97 19.76
N GLU A 60 -64.61 -22.39 18.75
CA GLU A 60 -64.80 -23.67 18.06
C GLU A 60 -64.62 -24.86 19.04
N MET A 61 -63.60 -24.83 19.91
CA MET A 61 -63.42 -25.86 20.94
C MET A 61 -64.56 -25.88 21.96
N LEU A 62 -65.04 -24.72 22.41
CA LEU A 62 -66.19 -24.62 23.33
C LEU A 62 -67.46 -25.20 22.70
N MET A 63 -67.69 -24.94 21.41
CA MET A 63 -68.81 -25.50 20.65
C MET A 63 -68.71 -27.03 20.57
N MET A 64 -67.53 -27.58 20.26
CA MET A 64 -67.30 -29.03 20.22
C MET A 64 -67.51 -29.71 21.59
N ILE A 65 -67.11 -29.07 22.69
CA ILE A 65 -67.35 -29.60 24.06
C ILE A 65 -68.85 -29.63 24.39
N LYS A 66 -69.59 -28.61 23.94
CA LYS A 66 -71.03 -28.48 24.16
C LYS A 66 -71.83 -29.50 23.33
N GLU A 67 -71.43 -29.73 22.09
CA GLU A 67 -72.03 -30.71 21.17
C GLU A 67 -71.65 -32.16 21.53
N GLY A 68 -70.42 -32.40 21.99
CA GLY A 68 -69.92 -33.72 22.40
C GLY A 68 -70.54 -34.28 23.68
N LYS A 69 -71.23 -33.46 24.50
CA LYS A 69 -71.96 -33.91 25.69
C LYS A 69 -73.22 -34.74 25.39
N GLY A 70 -73.58 -34.96 24.12
CA GLY A 70 -74.81 -35.65 23.70
C GLY A 70 -74.66 -36.91 22.85
N SER A 71 -73.46 -37.40 22.55
CA SER A 71 -73.26 -38.52 21.64
C SER A 71 -72.12 -39.45 22.08
N GLU A 72 -72.45 -40.47 22.88
CA GLU A 72 -71.62 -41.68 22.96
C GLU A 72 -71.95 -42.58 21.77
N GLU A 73 -71.22 -42.47 20.65
CA GLU A 73 -70.89 -43.60 19.79
C GLU A 73 -69.63 -43.27 18.96
N ASP A 74 -68.61 -44.12 19.17
CA ASP A 74 -67.65 -44.65 18.20
C ASP A 74 -67.09 -43.74 17.08
N ALA A 75 -65.78 -43.44 17.13
CA ALA A 75 -64.81 -43.86 16.10
C ALA A 75 -63.50 -43.04 16.18
N LYS A 76 -62.41 -43.77 15.92
CA LYS A 76 -61.03 -43.32 15.82
C LYS A 76 -60.83 -42.23 14.74
N ASP A 77 -59.87 -41.36 15.03
CA ASP A 77 -59.14 -40.39 14.18
C ASP A 77 -59.59 -38.92 14.25
N ARG A 78 -59.04 -38.17 15.23
CA ARG A 78 -58.57 -36.79 14.94
C ARG A 78 -57.58 -36.21 15.97
N PRO A 79 -56.50 -35.53 15.53
CA PRO A 79 -55.66 -34.66 16.39
C PRO A 79 -56.43 -33.54 17.11
N ALA A 80 -57.64 -33.22 16.63
CA ALA A 80 -58.51 -32.21 17.21
C ALA A 80 -59.12 -32.63 18.56
N GLU A 81 -59.35 -33.93 18.80
CA GLU A 81 -59.97 -34.42 20.05
C GLU A 81 -59.02 -34.29 21.25
N HIS A 82 -57.72 -34.54 21.05
CA HIS A 82 -56.71 -34.36 22.09
C HIS A 82 -56.63 -32.90 22.56
N SER A 83 -56.66 -31.95 21.61
CA SER A 83 -56.59 -30.51 21.92
C SER A 83 -57.84 -30.03 22.67
N VAL A 84 -59.01 -30.54 22.32
CA VAL A 84 -60.29 -30.23 22.99
C VAL A 84 -60.34 -30.80 24.41
N SER A 85 -59.85 -32.03 24.61
CA SER A 85 -59.76 -32.67 25.93
C SER A 85 -58.78 -31.95 26.86
N GLU A 86 -57.61 -31.55 26.37
CA GLU A 86 -56.65 -30.73 27.13
C GLU A 86 -57.23 -29.36 27.50
N PHE A 87 -57.98 -28.74 26.59
CA PHE A 87 -58.67 -27.47 26.84
C PHE A 87 -59.75 -27.61 27.92
N GLN A 88 -60.58 -28.66 27.86
CA GLN A 88 -61.57 -28.95 28.89
C GLN A 88 -60.93 -29.18 30.26
N LYS A 89 -59.86 -29.98 30.33
CA LYS A 89 -59.09 -30.20 31.55
C LYS A 89 -58.52 -28.91 32.12
N CYS A 90 -58.04 -28.00 31.27
CA CYS A 90 -57.56 -26.68 31.68
C CYS A 90 -58.66 -25.81 32.30
N LEU A 91 -59.91 -25.89 31.82
CA LEU A 91 -61.05 -25.19 32.42
C LEU A 91 -61.40 -25.75 33.79
N GLU A 92 -61.37 -27.08 33.93
CA GLU A 92 -61.60 -27.79 35.20
C GLU A 92 -60.53 -27.42 36.24
N ASP A 93 -59.25 -27.41 35.85
CA ASP A 93 -58.12 -27.00 36.70
C ASP A 93 -58.26 -25.56 37.19
N ARG A 94 -58.81 -24.66 36.35
CA ARG A 94 -59.07 -23.26 36.68
C ARG A 94 -60.38 -23.03 37.44
N ARG A 95 -61.18 -24.08 37.66
CA ARG A 95 -62.52 -24.02 38.30
C ARG A 95 -63.47 -23.01 37.63
N VAL A 96 -63.38 -22.87 36.31
CA VAL A 96 -64.25 -22.00 35.52
C VAL A 96 -65.36 -22.84 34.91
N SER A 97 -66.62 -22.42 35.04
CA SER A 97 -67.72 -23.15 34.42
C SER A 97 -67.75 -22.91 32.91
N LEU A 98 -68.19 -23.89 32.14
CA LEU A 98 -68.25 -23.79 30.68
C LEU A 98 -69.09 -22.58 30.23
N GLU A 99 -70.21 -22.30 30.90
CA GLU A 99 -71.09 -21.15 30.61
C GLU A 99 -70.41 -19.81 30.92
N THR A 100 -69.62 -19.74 31.99
CA THR A 100 -68.84 -18.53 32.30
C THR A 100 -67.71 -18.31 31.31
N GLN A 101 -67.03 -19.37 30.86
CA GLN A 101 -66.01 -19.25 29.81
C GLN A 101 -66.63 -18.87 28.46
N GLU A 102 -67.78 -19.44 28.11
CA GLU A 102 -68.51 -19.12 26.87
C GLU A 102 -68.91 -17.63 26.81
N SER A 103 -69.50 -17.11 27.89
CA SER A 103 -69.87 -15.68 27.96
C SER A 103 -68.65 -14.76 27.89
N LEU A 104 -67.57 -15.06 28.60
CA LEU A 104 -66.31 -14.30 28.54
C LEU A 104 -65.66 -14.35 27.16
N ALA A 105 -65.63 -15.52 26.51
CA ALA A 105 -65.04 -15.68 25.18
C ALA A 105 -65.84 -14.92 24.11
N VAL A 106 -67.18 -14.91 24.20
CA VAL A 106 -68.05 -14.13 23.30
C VAL A 106 -67.86 -12.62 23.52
N GLU A 107 -67.74 -12.15 24.76
CA GLU A 107 -67.47 -10.74 25.05
C GLU A 107 -66.08 -10.30 24.55
N ALA A 108 -65.06 -11.15 24.74
CA ALA A 108 -63.72 -10.92 24.20
C ALA A 108 -63.71 -10.89 22.67
N ALA A 109 -64.43 -11.80 22.01
CA ALA A 109 -64.58 -11.82 20.56
C ALA A 109 -65.28 -10.56 20.03
N ASN A 110 -66.35 -10.11 20.67
CA ASN A 110 -67.03 -8.87 20.32
C ASN A 110 -66.11 -7.64 20.48
N SER A 111 -65.33 -7.59 21.56
CA SER A 111 -64.34 -6.54 21.80
C SER A 111 -63.24 -6.52 20.73
N LEU A 112 -62.75 -7.70 20.32
CA LEU A 112 -61.78 -7.82 19.22
C LEU A 112 -62.37 -7.39 17.88
N MET A 113 -63.62 -7.73 17.59
CA MET A 113 -64.32 -7.31 16.38
C MET A 113 -64.50 -5.79 16.33
N LEU A 114 -64.85 -5.15 17.45
CA LEU A 114 -64.91 -3.68 17.55
C LEU A 114 -63.53 -3.04 17.30
N LYS A 115 -62.48 -3.62 17.89
CA LYS A 115 -61.09 -3.16 17.67
C LYS A 115 -60.67 -3.29 16.21
N LEU A 116 -60.95 -4.42 15.56
CA LEU A 116 -60.66 -4.63 14.14
C LEU A 116 -61.41 -3.62 13.26
N ARG A 117 -62.69 -3.35 13.54
CA ARG A 117 -63.45 -2.30 12.84
C ARG A 117 -62.80 -0.93 12.99
N ALA A 118 -62.43 -0.54 14.21
CA ALA A 118 -61.76 0.74 14.47
C ALA A 118 -60.40 0.83 13.76
N GLN A 119 -59.64 -0.28 13.68
CA GLN A 119 -58.35 -0.30 13.00
C GLN A 119 -58.46 -0.27 11.48
N LEU A 120 -59.57 -0.77 10.91
CA LEU A 120 -59.85 -0.75 9.48
C LEU A 120 -60.45 0.58 9.00
N GLU A 121 -61.03 1.36 9.91
CA GLU A 121 -61.68 2.64 9.61
C GLU A 121 -60.82 3.61 8.77
N PRO A 122 -59.50 3.79 9.03
CA PRO A 122 -58.66 4.66 8.21
C PRO A 122 -58.47 4.18 6.77
N PHE A 123 -58.70 2.89 6.50
CA PHE A 123 -58.62 2.31 5.16
C PHE A 123 -59.95 2.38 4.40
N ARG A 124 -61.07 2.69 5.08
CA ARG A 124 -62.41 2.75 4.48
C ARG A 124 -62.47 3.73 3.30
N TYR A 125 -61.76 4.85 3.41
CA TYR A 125 -61.67 5.89 2.37
C TYR A 125 -61.11 5.41 1.02
N ILE A 126 -60.46 4.24 0.98
CA ILE A 126 -60.00 3.60 -0.26
C ILE A 126 -61.16 2.94 -1.01
N ALA A 127 -62.10 2.35 -0.27
CA ALA A 127 -63.24 1.61 -0.81
C ALA A 127 -64.47 2.49 -1.05
N ASP A 128 -64.61 3.58 -0.30
CA ASP A 128 -65.74 4.50 -0.41
C ASP A 128 -65.68 5.35 -1.70
N GLU A 129 -66.63 5.11 -2.63
CA GLU A 129 -66.75 5.88 -3.88
C GLU A 129 -67.07 7.36 -3.66
N THR A 130 -67.65 7.72 -2.52
CA THR A 130 -68.04 9.10 -2.17
C THR A 130 -66.95 9.90 -1.44
N SER A 131 -65.79 9.30 -1.16
CA SER A 131 -64.71 9.97 -0.41
C SER A 131 -64.08 11.14 -1.18
N PRO A 132 -63.65 12.21 -0.48
CA PRO A 132 -62.88 13.30 -1.06
C PRO A 132 -61.66 12.79 -1.82
N TRP A 133 -61.34 13.43 -2.95
CA TRP A 133 -60.26 12.98 -3.82
C TRP A 133 -58.92 12.99 -3.08
N GLU A 134 -58.66 13.96 -2.19
CA GLU A 134 -57.42 14.05 -1.41
C GLU A 134 -57.11 12.77 -0.63
N GLU A 135 -58.13 12.12 -0.07
CA GLU A 135 -57.99 10.89 0.72
C GLU A 135 -57.74 9.68 -0.18
N LYS A 136 -58.38 9.65 -1.37
CA LYS A 136 -58.15 8.61 -2.39
C LYS A 136 -56.75 8.66 -3.01
N PHE A 137 -56.17 9.85 -3.13
CA PHE A 137 -54.82 10.02 -3.71
C PHE A 137 -53.69 9.82 -2.68
N ALA A 138 -53.98 9.86 -1.38
CA ALA A 138 -52.98 9.70 -0.34
C ALA A 138 -52.22 8.34 -0.39
N PRO A 139 -52.89 7.17 -0.59
CA PRO A 139 -52.21 5.89 -0.82
C PRO A 139 -51.28 5.93 -2.04
N THR A 140 -51.75 6.44 -3.18
CA THR A 140 -50.95 6.54 -4.41
C THR A 140 -49.73 7.45 -4.22
N ARG A 141 -49.87 8.54 -3.47
CA ARG A 141 -48.76 9.43 -3.11
C ARG A 141 -47.72 8.73 -2.24
N LEU A 142 -48.16 7.93 -1.26
CA LEU A 142 -47.27 7.12 -0.43
C LEU A 142 -46.51 6.07 -1.28
N GLU A 143 -47.22 5.38 -2.16
CA GLU A 143 -46.63 4.40 -3.08
C GLU A 143 -45.56 5.05 -3.98
N ASN A 144 -45.87 6.21 -4.55
CA ASN A 144 -44.94 6.98 -5.38
C ASN A 144 -43.70 7.43 -4.58
N LYS A 145 -43.87 7.88 -3.34
CA LYS A 145 -42.75 8.19 -2.43
C LYS A 145 -41.86 6.96 -2.19
N LEU A 146 -42.45 5.78 -1.99
CA LEU A 146 -41.71 4.52 -1.80
C LEU A 146 -40.94 4.11 -3.06
N LYS A 147 -41.57 4.14 -4.23
CA LYS A 147 -40.92 3.88 -5.53
C LYS A 147 -39.79 4.88 -5.78
N LYS A 148 -39.98 6.17 -5.49
CA LYS A 148 -38.93 7.20 -5.60
C LYS A 148 -37.77 6.94 -4.64
N SER A 149 -38.05 6.58 -3.38
CA SER A 149 -37.03 6.23 -2.39
C SER A 149 -36.18 5.03 -2.83
N LYS A 150 -36.83 3.95 -3.32
CA LYS A 150 -36.14 2.76 -3.86
C LYS A 150 -35.20 3.12 -5.03
N ARG A 151 -35.70 3.87 -6.01
CA ARG A 151 -34.90 4.35 -7.15
C ARG A 151 -33.72 5.21 -6.70
N ASN A 152 -33.94 6.14 -5.77
CA ASN A 152 -32.91 7.02 -5.23
C ASN A 152 -31.84 6.23 -4.46
N LYS A 153 -32.22 5.20 -3.69
CA LYS A 153 -31.27 4.31 -2.99
C LYS A 153 -30.34 3.60 -3.99
N ILE A 154 -30.91 3.04 -5.06
CA ILE A 154 -30.15 2.37 -6.13
C ILE A 154 -29.23 3.38 -6.84
N TRP A 155 -29.76 4.54 -7.21
CA TRP A 155 -29.00 5.60 -7.88
C TRP A 155 -27.82 6.08 -7.03
N ARG A 156 -28.03 6.35 -5.73
CA ARG A 156 -26.97 6.74 -4.80
C ARG A 156 -25.89 5.67 -4.68
N LYS A 157 -26.27 4.38 -4.64
CA LYS A 157 -25.32 3.25 -4.64
C LYS A 157 -24.49 3.22 -5.92
N LYS A 158 -25.14 3.36 -7.09
CA LYS A 158 -24.45 3.40 -8.40
C LYS A 158 -23.55 4.64 -8.55
N LYS A 159 -23.94 5.79 -8.00
CA LYS A 159 -23.12 7.02 -8.00
C LYS A 159 -21.87 6.85 -7.12
N ARG A 160 -22.03 6.38 -5.88
CA ARG A 160 -20.89 6.11 -4.98
C ARG A 160 -19.91 5.10 -5.58
N ARG A 161 -20.41 4.03 -6.19
CA ARG A 161 -19.57 3.04 -6.88
C ARG A 161 -18.74 3.67 -8.00
N ARG A 162 -19.35 4.47 -8.87
CA ARG A 162 -18.63 5.16 -9.95
C ARG A 162 -17.55 6.11 -9.44
N ILE A 163 -17.82 6.84 -8.35
CA ILE A 163 -16.82 7.73 -7.72
C ILE A 163 -15.66 6.90 -7.15
N ALA A 164 -15.95 5.81 -6.44
CA ALA A 164 -14.91 4.93 -5.90
C ALA A 164 -14.06 4.28 -7.01
N GLU A 165 -14.67 3.88 -8.13
CA GLU A 165 -13.95 3.35 -9.30
C GLU A 165 -13.03 4.42 -9.93
N MET A 166 -13.48 5.68 -10.03
CA MET A 166 -12.66 6.78 -10.50
C MET A 166 -11.45 7.02 -9.59
N LEU A 167 -11.67 7.13 -8.28
CA LEU A 167 -10.61 7.30 -7.29
C LEU A 167 -9.62 6.12 -7.29
N ALA A 168 -10.10 4.89 -7.43
CA ALA A 168 -9.24 3.71 -7.51
C ALA A 168 -8.38 3.73 -8.79
N LYS A 169 -8.90 4.22 -9.91
CA LYS A 169 -8.11 4.41 -11.14
C LYS A 169 -7.05 5.48 -10.98
N GLU A 170 -7.36 6.59 -10.29
CA GLU A 170 -6.38 7.64 -9.99
C GLU A 170 -5.26 7.12 -9.09
N HIS A 171 -5.60 6.42 -8.00
CA HIS A 171 -4.60 5.79 -7.13
C HIS A 171 -3.69 4.84 -7.91
N LYS A 172 -4.26 3.95 -8.74
CA LYS A 172 -3.47 3.04 -9.58
C LYS A 172 -2.53 3.77 -10.54
N LYS A 173 -2.89 4.96 -11.03
CA LYS A 173 -2.01 5.77 -11.87
C LYS A 173 -0.85 6.33 -11.07
N PHE A 174 -1.09 6.81 -9.84
CA PHE A 174 -0.02 7.25 -8.95
C PHE A 174 0.91 6.10 -8.60
N ASP A 175 0.37 4.94 -8.20
CA ASP A 175 1.17 3.75 -7.91
C ASP A 175 2.01 3.31 -9.12
N GLN A 176 1.48 3.47 -10.34
CA GLN A 176 2.21 3.17 -11.56
C GLN A 176 3.39 4.13 -11.77
N ILE A 177 3.17 5.43 -11.61
CA ILE A 177 4.21 6.46 -11.75
C ILE A 177 5.30 6.27 -10.69
N ASP A 178 4.91 5.95 -9.45
CA ASP A 178 5.85 5.70 -8.36
C ASP A 178 6.74 4.48 -8.67
N ARG A 179 6.14 3.39 -9.15
CA ARG A 179 6.90 2.21 -9.61
C ARG A 179 7.86 2.54 -10.75
N GLU A 180 7.42 3.30 -11.73
CA GLU A 180 8.28 3.72 -12.86
C GLU A 180 9.45 4.58 -12.37
N ALA A 181 9.22 5.47 -11.39
CA ALA A 181 10.27 6.27 -10.78
C ALA A 181 11.26 5.43 -9.96
N ASP A 182 10.79 4.42 -9.24
CA ASP A 182 11.64 3.47 -8.52
C ASP A 182 12.47 2.62 -9.48
N GLU A 183 11.87 2.11 -10.55
CA GLU A 183 12.57 1.35 -11.60
C GLU A 183 13.64 2.20 -12.30
N TRP A 184 13.33 3.46 -12.59
CA TRP A 184 14.29 4.39 -13.18
C TRP A 184 15.47 4.64 -12.23
N ARG A 185 15.19 4.87 -10.94
CA ARG A 185 16.25 5.03 -9.92
C ARG A 185 17.13 3.78 -9.81
N ALA A 186 16.54 2.60 -9.80
CA ALA A 186 17.28 1.34 -9.75
C ALA A 186 18.20 1.17 -10.97
N LYS A 187 17.72 1.52 -12.17
CA LYS A 187 18.52 1.49 -13.41
C LYS A 187 19.70 2.44 -13.34
N GLU A 188 19.51 3.67 -12.85
CA GLU A 188 20.61 4.63 -12.77
C GLU A 188 21.66 4.21 -11.72
N ILE A 189 21.23 3.70 -10.57
CA ILE A 189 22.14 3.15 -9.54
C ILE A 189 22.94 1.97 -10.13
N ALA A 190 22.31 1.08 -10.88
CA ALA A 190 22.98 -0.05 -11.51
C ALA A 190 24.02 0.41 -12.56
N LYS A 191 23.67 1.43 -13.36
CA LYS A 191 24.57 2.03 -14.34
C LYS A 191 25.77 2.71 -13.68
N ASP A 192 25.55 3.46 -12.60
CA ASP A 192 26.64 4.07 -11.83
C ASP A 192 27.53 3.01 -11.18
N ALA A 193 26.96 1.93 -10.66
CA ALA A 193 27.72 0.81 -10.12
C ALA A 193 28.56 0.12 -11.20
N ALA A 194 28.03 -0.05 -12.41
CA ALA A 194 28.75 -0.61 -13.55
C ALA A 194 29.91 0.32 -13.99
N ASN A 195 29.65 1.63 -14.12
CA ASN A 195 30.67 2.61 -14.46
C ASN A 195 31.82 2.62 -13.42
N LYS A 196 31.48 2.58 -12.12
CA LYS A 196 32.48 2.47 -11.04
C LYS A 196 33.32 1.19 -11.16
N LYS A 197 32.74 0.06 -11.57
CA LYS A 197 33.50 -1.19 -11.80
C LYS A 197 34.46 -1.05 -12.98
N VAL A 198 34.02 -0.44 -14.08
CA VAL A 198 34.85 -0.20 -15.26
C VAL A 198 36.03 0.72 -14.93
N GLU A 199 35.79 1.81 -14.19
CA GLU A 199 36.89 2.71 -13.77
C GLU A 199 37.89 1.98 -12.87
N LYS A 200 37.44 1.18 -11.91
CA LYS A 200 38.34 0.33 -11.10
C LYS A 200 39.16 -0.65 -11.96
N MET A 201 38.54 -1.28 -12.96
CA MET A 201 39.25 -2.17 -13.89
C MET A 201 40.31 -1.41 -14.72
N LYS A 202 40.00 -0.19 -15.17
CA LYS A 202 40.98 0.68 -15.86
C LYS A 202 42.15 1.05 -14.97
N GLU A 203 41.89 1.36 -13.69
CA GLU A 203 42.95 1.64 -12.71
C GLU A 203 43.85 0.42 -12.51
N ILE A 204 43.28 -0.77 -12.35
CA ILE A 204 44.03 -2.03 -12.25
C ILE A 204 44.87 -2.26 -13.51
N ALA A 205 44.30 -2.08 -14.70
CA ALA A 205 45.03 -2.23 -15.96
C ALA A 205 46.20 -1.25 -16.08
N LYS A 206 46.01 0.02 -15.66
CA LYS A 206 47.08 1.02 -15.63
C LYS A 206 48.20 0.64 -14.65
N LEU A 207 47.87 0.08 -13.49
CA LEU A 207 48.87 -0.39 -12.52
C LEU A 207 49.68 -1.55 -13.09
N LYS A 208 49.02 -2.57 -13.65
CA LYS A 208 49.70 -3.70 -14.30
C LYS A 208 50.63 -3.25 -15.43
N ALA A 209 50.17 -2.36 -16.30
CA ALA A 209 51.00 -1.83 -17.38
C ALA A 209 52.23 -1.06 -16.86
N LYS A 210 52.11 -0.34 -15.74
CA LYS A 210 53.26 0.33 -15.09
C LYS A 210 54.23 -0.67 -14.47
N GLU A 211 53.73 -1.74 -13.86
CA GLU A 211 54.56 -2.80 -13.29
C GLU A 211 55.34 -3.54 -14.38
N GLU A 212 54.69 -3.91 -15.49
CA GLU A 212 55.35 -4.53 -16.64
C GLU A 212 56.40 -3.60 -17.26
N LYS A 213 56.11 -2.30 -17.40
CA LYS A 213 57.08 -1.32 -17.89
C LYS A 213 58.32 -1.26 -17.00
N LYS A 214 58.16 -1.25 -15.68
CA LYS A 214 59.29 -1.27 -14.73
C LYS A 214 60.09 -2.57 -14.83
N LYS A 215 59.42 -3.71 -15.02
CA LYS A 215 60.07 -5.01 -15.22
C LYS A 215 60.94 -4.99 -16.48
N LEU A 216 60.37 -4.56 -17.61
CA LEU A 216 61.10 -4.42 -18.88
C LEU A 216 62.26 -3.41 -18.78
N GLU A 217 62.08 -2.30 -18.07
CA GLU A 217 63.17 -1.34 -17.82
C GLU A 217 64.34 -1.98 -17.07
N SER A 218 64.07 -2.79 -16.04
CA SER A 218 65.12 -3.52 -15.30
C SER A 218 65.81 -4.62 -16.14
N GLU A 219 65.07 -5.31 -17.01
CA GLU A 219 65.63 -6.31 -17.94
C GLU A 219 66.53 -5.63 -18.98
N LEU A 220 66.12 -4.48 -19.52
CA LEU A 220 66.95 -3.69 -20.45
C LEU A 220 68.22 -3.15 -19.79
N GLU A 221 68.16 -2.71 -18.53
CA GLU A 221 69.34 -2.27 -17.78
C GLU A 221 70.34 -3.42 -17.60
N LEU A 222 69.85 -4.62 -17.27
CA LEU A 222 70.67 -5.82 -17.16
C LEU A 222 71.33 -6.17 -18.51
N LEU A 223 70.58 -6.14 -19.60
CA LEU A 223 71.11 -6.40 -20.95
C LEU A 223 72.22 -5.40 -21.32
N LEU A 224 72.02 -4.11 -21.02
CA LEU A 224 73.03 -3.08 -21.26
C LEU A 224 74.29 -3.33 -20.43
N MET A 225 74.16 -3.74 -19.16
CA MET A 225 75.31 -4.11 -18.34
C MET A 225 76.07 -5.32 -18.93
N VAL A 226 75.35 -6.35 -19.40
CA VAL A 226 75.95 -7.53 -20.05
C VAL A 226 76.70 -7.14 -21.32
N GLU A 227 76.12 -6.29 -22.18
CA GLU A 227 76.78 -5.78 -23.38
C GLU A 227 78.09 -5.05 -23.04
N LYS A 228 78.07 -4.17 -22.03
CA LYS A 228 79.28 -3.45 -21.59
C LYS A 228 80.34 -4.39 -21.01
N LEU A 229 79.95 -5.44 -20.30
CA LEU A 229 80.87 -6.47 -19.82
C LEU A 229 81.47 -7.30 -20.98
N GLN A 230 80.66 -7.60 -22.00
CA GLN A 230 81.13 -8.28 -23.22
C GLN A 230 82.12 -7.40 -24.00
N GLU A 231 81.84 -6.11 -24.17
CA GLU A 231 82.77 -5.13 -24.75
C GLU A 231 84.10 -5.10 -23.98
N LEU A 232 84.05 -4.97 -22.65
CA LEU A 232 85.25 -4.99 -21.80
C LEU A 232 86.04 -6.29 -21.93
N ARG A 233 85.35 -7.45 -21.97
CA ARG A 233 85.99 -8.74 -22.21
C ARG A 233 86.69 -8.75 -23.57
N SER A 234 86.02 -8.29 -24.63
CA SER A 234 86.59 -8.21 -25.98
C SER A 234 87.88 -7.36 -26.02
N MET A 235 87.86 -6.20 -25.35
CA MET A 235 89.01 -5.29 -25.26
C MET A 235 90.18 -5.93 -24.48
N ARG A 236 89.88 -6.62 -23.37
CA ARG A 236 90.89 -7.34 -22.58
C ARG A 236 91.52 -8.49 -23.37
N ILE A 237 90.70 -9.24 -24.09
CA ILE A 237 91.14 -10.32 -24.99
C ILE A 237 92.06 -9.75 -26.08
N GLN A 238 91.67 -8.67 -26.74
CA GLN A 238 92.50 -8.01 -27.75
C GLN A 238 93.82 -7.50 -27.17
N LYS A 239 93.80 -6.92 -25.96
CA LYS A 239 95.01 -6.47 -25.27
C LYS A 239 95.96 -7.62 -24.97
N LEU A 240 95.45 -8.75 -24.46
CA LEU A 240 96.25 -9.94 -24.17
C LEU A 240 96.85 -10.56 -25.45
N LYS A 241 96.06 -10.62 -26.54
CA LYS A 241 96.55 -11.07 -27.85
C LYS A 241 97.70 -10.19 -28.36
N ARG A 242 97.60 -8.86 -28.23
CA ARG A 242 98.67 -7.92 -28.59
C ARG A 242 99.93 -8.09 -27.72
N GLN A 243 99.77 -8.55 -26.47
CA GLN A 243 100.89 -8.86 -25.56
C GLN A 243 101.53 -10.23 -25.81
N GLY A 244 101.08 -10.97 -26.83
CA GLY A 244 101.63 -12.29 -27.19
C GLY A 244 101.02 -13.46 -26.41
N HIS A 245 99.99 -13.21 -25.59
CA HIS A 245 99.25 -14.28 -24.92
C HIS A 245 98.21 -14.87 -25.88
N PHE A 246 98.38 -16.16 -26.22
CA PHE A 246 97.39 -16.92 -26.98
C PHE A 246 96.27 -17.38 -26.04
N LEU A 247 95.03 -17.08 -26.38
CA LEU A 247 93.86 -17.52 -25.61
C LEU A 247 93.35 -18.84 -26.20
N PRO A 248 92.99 -19.84 -25.38
CA PRO A 248 92.44 -21.10 -25.87
C PRO A 248 91.16 -20.88 -26.71
N GLU A 249 91.03 -21.54 -27.87
CA GLU A 249 89.76 -21.53 -28.65
C GLU A 249 88.58 -22.14 -27.88
N GLU A 250 88.84 -22.77 -26.74
CA GLU A 250 87.86 -23.40 -25.86
C GLU A 250 86.87 -22.40 -25.26
N ASP A 251 87.29 -21.15 -25.03
CA ASP A 251 86.42 -20.07 -24.52
C ASP A 251 85.28 -19.73 -25.50
N ASN A 252 85.56 -19.80 -26.80
CA ASN A 252 84.54 -19.57 -27.83
C ASN A 252 83.62 -20.78 -27.96
N LYS A 253 84.17 -22.00 -27.87
CA LYS A 253 83.40 -23.26 -27.86
C LYS A 253 82.50 -23.39 -26.63
N PHE A 254 82.88 -22.77 -25.51
CA PHE A 254 82.04 -22.70 -24.31
C PHE A 254 80.86 -21.75 -24.53
N LEU A 255 81.10 -20.55 -25.06
CA LEU A 255 80.01 -19.61 -25.36
C LEU A 255 79.05 -20.14 -26.43
N GLU A 256 79.57 -20.83 -27.45
CA GLU A 256 78.75 -21.50 -28.47
C GLU A 256 77.92 -22.64 -27.87
N ARG A 257 78.47 -23.40 -26.91
CA ARG A 257 77.72 -24.40 -26.14
C ARG A 257 76.66 -23.77 -25.22
N VAL A 258 76.97 -22.66 -24.57
CA VAL A 258 76.02 -21.92 -23.73
C VAL A 258 74.89 -21.36 -24.60
N GLN A 259 75.21 -20.78 -25.76
CA GLN A 259 74.22 -20.28 -26.70
C GLN A 259 73.33 -21.43 -27.23
N ALA A 260 73.92 -22.56 -27.63
CA ALA A 260 73.16 -23.72 -28.07
C ALA A 260 72.25 -24.30 -26.98
N ALA A 261 72.70 -24.32 -25.72
CA ALA A 261 71.90 -24.75 -24.58
C ALA A 261 70.74 -23.79 -24.29
N VAL A 262 70.96 -22.47 -24.39
CA VAL A 262 69.90 -21.45 -24.24
C VAL A 262 68.88 -21.56 -25.37
N GLU A 263 69.31 -21.72 -26.63
CA GLU A 263 68.41 -21.92 -27.77
C GLU A 263 67.61 -23.23 -27.66
N GLU A 264 68.21 -24.29 -27.10
CA GLU A 264 67.51 -25.55 -26.82
C GLU A 264 66.48 -25.40 -25.69
N GLU A 265 66.83 -24.68 -24.62
CA GLU A 265 65.91 -24.35 -23.51
C GLU A 265 64.72 -23.50 -24.00
N GLU A 266 64.95 -22.48 -24.84
CA GLU A 266 63.89 -21.68 -25.45
C GLU A 266 62.95 -22.54 -26.32
N ARG A 267 63.50 -23.49 -27.09
CA ARG A 267 62.68 -24.45 -27.86
C ARG A 267 61.87 -25.38 -26.96
N GLN A 268 62.46 -25.87 -25.87
CA GLN A 268 61.74 -26.71 -24.90
C GLN A 268 60.64 -25.92 -24.18
N ALA A 269 60.90 -24.66 -23.83
CA ALA A 269 59.92 -23.76 -23.25
C ALA A 269 58.74 -23.51 -24.19
N LEU A 270 58.99 -23.26 -25.48
CA LEU A 270 57.93 -23.10 -26.50
C LEU A 270 57.09 -24.37 -26.64
N VAL A 271 57.72 -25.55 -26.73
CA VAL A 271 56.99 -26.83 -26.79
C VAL A 271 56.16 -27.04 -25.53
N SER A 272 56.71 -26.74 -24.34
CA SER A 272 55.98 -26.88 -23.09
C SER A 272 54.77 -25.94 -23.04
N ALA A 273 54.93 -24.67 -23.43
CA ALA A 273 53.86 -23.68 -23.49
C ALA A 273 52.77 -24.07 -24.50
N ASP A 274 53.14 -24.60 -25.67
CA ASP A 274 52.19 -25.11 -26.66
C ASP A 274 51.40 -26.31 -26.10
N THR A 275 52.06 -27.22 -25.38
CA THR A 275 51.38 -28.36 -24.75
C THR A 275 50.50 -27.94 -23.57
N ASP A 276 50.87 -26.90 -22.84
CA ASP A 276 50.08 -26.35 -21.73
C ASP A 276 48.85 -25.60 -22.28
N ALA A 277 49.02 -24.78 -23.33
CA ALA A 277 47.91 -24.13 -24.03
C ALA A 277 46.92 -25.14 -24.64
N ALA A 278 47.42 -26.23 -25.22
CA ALA A 278 46.58 -27.32 -25.72
C ALA A 278 45.80 -28.01 -24.57
N ARG A 279 46.45 -28.23 -23.41
CA ARG A 279 45.81 -28.79 -22.23
C ARG A 279 44.74 -27.85 -21.65
N GLU A 280 45.01 -26.56 -21.55
CA GLU A 280 44.04 -25.55 -21.10
C GLU A 280 42.83 -25.46 -22.04
N ALA A 281 43.04 -25.54 -23.36
CA ALA A 281 41.95 -25.55 -24.33
C ALA A 281 41.04 -26.79 -24.17
N ILE A 282 41.60 -27.96 -23.87
CA ILE A 282 40.83 -29.18 -23.60
C ILE A 282 40.02 -29.02 -22.30
N VAL A 283 40.64 -28.54 -21.23
CA VAL A 283 39.96 -28.31 -19.94
C VAL A 283 38.82 -27.30 -20.10
N SER A 284 39.06 -26.18 -20.78
CA SER A 284 38.03 -25.16 -21.05
C SER A 284 36.88 -25.70 -21.90
N ALA A 285 37.17 -26.55 -22.89
CA ALA A 285 36.14 -27.23 -23.68
C ALA A 285 35.31 -28.24 -22.86
N GLU A 286 35.93 -28.95 -21.93
CA GLU A 286 35.23 -29.88 -21.02
C GLU A 286 34.35 -29.16 -19.99
N GLU A 287 34.81 -28.04 -19.43
CA GLU A 287 34.01 -27.20 -18.53
C GLU A 287 32.78 -26.62 -19.23
N SER A 288 32.93 -26.18 -20.48
CA SER A 288 31.81 -25.74 -21.33
C SER A 288 30.80 -26.87 -21.56
N ARG A 289 31.25 -28.09 -21.84
CA ARG A 289 30.35 -29.27 -21.99
C ARG A 289 29.60 -29.61 -20.71
N LYS A 290 30.28 -29.57 -19.54
CA LYS A 290 29.63 -29.79 -18.23
C LYS A 290 28.58 -28.72 -17.92
N SER A 291 28.83 -27.46 -18.29
CA SER A 291 27.86 -26.38 -18.12
C SER A 291 26.61 -26.55 -18.99
N VAL A 292 26.72 -27.11 -20.20
CA VAL A 292 25.57 -27.36 -21.09
C VAL A 292 24.74 -28.56 -20.64
N GLN A 293 25.38 -29.60 -20.10
CA GLN A 293 24.68 -30.79 -19.62
C GLN A 293 23.81 -30.52 -18.38
N ASN A 294 24.22 -29.57 -17.52
CA ASN A 294 23.42 -29.13 -16.36
C ASN A 294 22.19 -28.28 -16.73
N GLN A 295 22.06 -27.79 -17.97
CA GLN A 295 20.84 -27.10 -18.44
C GLN A 295 19.85 -28.04 -19.17
N GLY A 296 20.25 -29.29 -19.44
CA GLY A 296 19.43 -30.27 -20.18
C GLY A 296 18.47 -31.12 -19.34
N ASP A 297 18.71 -31.26 -18.03
CA ASP A 297 17.91 -32.13 -17.13
C ASP A 297 16.90 -31.35 -16.27
N SER A 298 16.20 -30.39 -16.87
CA SER A 298 15.01 -29.77 -16.24
C SER A 298 13.94 -29.46 -17.26
N LEU A 299 13.35 -30.50 -17.85
CA LEU A 299 12.00 -30.41 -18.38
C LEU A 299 11.34 -31.80 -18.50
N ASN A 300 10.64 -32.22 -17.43
CA ASN A 300 9.32 -32.88 -17.43
C ASN A 300 9.14 -33.83 -16.22
N ASP A 301 8.30 -33.43 -15.28
CA ASP A 301 6.94 -34.00 -15.06
C ASP A 301 6.53 -34.22 -13.59
N TRP A 302 5.25 -33.88 -13.38
CA TRP A 302 4.27 -34.29 -12.40
C TRP A 302 4.07 -33.60 -11.02
N SER A 303 2.78 -33.35 -10.79
CA SER A 303 2.03 -32.63 -9.76
C SER A 303 1.97 -33.19 -8.32
N SER A 304 1.45 -32.29 -7.47
CA SER A 304 0.54 -32.46 -6.33
C SER A 304 1.04 -32.93 -4.95
N ASP A 305 0.65 -32.07 -3.99
CA ASP A 305 0.19 -32.29 -2.61
C ASP A 305 1.16 -32.62 -1.46
N ASN A 306 1.18 -31.64 -0.54
CA ASN A 306 1.05 -31.73 0.92
C ASN A 306 2.19 -32.21 1.85
N ILE A 307 2.47 -31.31 2.79
CA ILE A 307 2.59 -31.49 4.26
C ILE A 307 3.95 -31.85 4.91
N GLU A 308 4.31 -30.95 5.84
CA GLU A 308 5.06 -31.04 7.11
C GLU A 308 6.59 -31.28 7.22
N LEU A 309 7.18 -30.35 7.99
CA LEU A 309 8.18 -30.48 9.06
C LEU A 309 9.35 -31.48 8.87
N GLN A 310 10.59 -31.01 9.03
CA GLN A 310 11.24 -30.91 10.35
C GLN A 310 12.68 -30.34 10.25
N GLU A 311 13.07 -29.76 11.38
CA GLU A 311 14.26 -29.01 11.79
C GLU A 311 15.62 -29.70 11.62
N SER A 312 16.68 -28.89 11.54
CA SER A 312 17.91 -28.95 12.38
C SER A 312 19.03 -28.12 11.71
N LYS A 313 20.08 -27.60 12.36
CA LYS A 313 20.42 -27.14 13.71
C LYS A 313 21.92 -26.78 13.60
N GLU A 314 22.30 -25.57 14.01
CA GLU A 314 23.65 -25.18 14.46
C GLU A 314 24.78 -25.21 13.39
N GLN A 315 25.91 -24.49 13.49
CA GLN A 315 26.61 -23.95 14.65
C GLN A 315 27.62 -22.87 14.21
N MET A 316 27.76 -21.85 15.05
CA MET A 316 28.92 -20.96 15.08
C MET A 316 30.17 -21.71 15.56
N THR A 317 31.35 -21.26 15.15
CA THR A 317 32.58 -21.53 15.89
C THR A 317 33.37 -20.25 16.10
N GLU A 318 33.67 -20.01 17.37
CA GLU A 318 34.51 -18.99 17.96
C GLU A 318 36.00 -19.29 17.74
N GLY A 319 36.81 -18.25 17.98
CA GLY A 319 38.24 -18.33 18.24
C GLY A 319 38.66 -17.09 19.04
N GLU A 320 38.45 -17.17 20.35
CA GLU A 320 39.06 -16.37 21.44
C GLU A 320 40.61 -16.61 21.46
N ASP A 321 41.51 -15.89 22.14
CA ASP A 321 41.45 -14.79 23.11
C ASP A 321 42.85 -14.22 23.40
N GLU A 322 42.89 -13.21 24.29
CA GLU A 322 44.01 -12.68 25.09
C GLU A 322 44.92 -11.63 24.42
N LYS A 323 45.30 -10.50 25.04
CA LYS A 323 45.30 -10.10 26.47
C LYS A 323 45.37 -8.56 26.55
N GLY A 324 44.73 -7.97 27.56
CA GLY A 324 44.63 -6.52 27.75
C GLY A 324 45.88 -5.83 28.30
N SER A 325 45.80 -4.50 28.36
CA SER A 325 46.37 -3.66 29.43
C SER A 325 45.83 -2.23 29.31
N VAL A 326 45.28 -1.76 30.43
CA VAL A 326 44.90 -0.37 30.73
C VAL A 326 46.16 0.40 31.14
N ALA A 327 46.36 1.60 30.60
CA ALA A 327 47.13 2.64 31.27
C ALA A 327 46.65 4.04 30.81
N VAL A 328 46.33 4.84 31.82
CA VAL A 328 45.98 6.25 31.81
C VAL A 328 47.27 7.06 31.67
N GLU A 329 47.31 8.07 30.80
CA GLU A 329 48.08 9.30 31.07
C GLU A 329 47.35 10.53 30.50
N GLU A 330 47.01 11.43 31.43
CA GLU A 330 46.77 12.85 31.19
C GLU A 330 48.06 13.52 30.74
N LYS A 331 48.00 14.39 29.73
CA LYS A 331 48.54 15.76 29.85
C LYS A 331 48.12 16.68 28.72
N GLU A 332 47.90 17.91 29.16
CA GLU A 332 47.31 19.05 28.49
C GLU A 332 48.21 19.71 27.43
N SER A 333 47.52 20.47 26.59
CA SER A 333 47.95 21.79 26.06
C SER A 333 49.06 21.83 25.01
N SER A 334 48.67 22.19 23.79
CA SER A 334 49.11 23.49 23.27
C SER A 334 48.30 23.94 22.06
N LYS A 335 47.82 25.16 22.20
CA LYS A 335 47.12 26.01 21.26
C LYS A 335 48.14 26.72 20.37
N LYS A 336 48.00 26.61 19.05
CA LYS A 336 48.44 27.55 17.99
C LYS A 336 47.94 26.92 16.67
N GLY A 337 47.00 27.49 15.93
CA GLY A 337 46.93 28.89 15.51
C GLY A 337 47.55 28.98 14.11
N SER A 338 46.78 28.65 13.09
CA SER A 338 47.00 29.10 11.72
C SER A 338 45.68 29.06 10.94
N GLU A 339 44.96 30.17 11.02
CA GLU A 339 44.20 30.74 9.91
C GLU A 339 45.06 30.69 8.63
N GLY A 340 44.57 30.50 7.41
CA GLY A 340 43.23 30.39 6.91
C GLY A 340 43.34 30.34 5.38
N GLN A 341 42.42 29.65 4.72
CA GLN A 341 42.01 29.93 3.34
C GLN A 341 40.85 29.00 2.98
N SER A 342 39.64 29.36 3.42
CA SER A 342 38.42 28.95 2.73
C SER A 342 37.82 30.20 2.10
N SER A 343 37.83 30.26 0.76
CA SER A 343 37.11 31.26 -0.01
C SER A 343 35.63 31.23 0.34
N ARG A 344 35.17 32.17 1.18
CA ARG A 344 33.75 32.46 1.41
C ARG A 344 33.56 33.97 1.37
N GLY A 345 33.78 34.53 0.19
CA GLY A 345 33.45 35.91 -0.14
C GLY A 345 32.22 35.94 -1.03
N ALA A 346 31.05 36.12 -0.44
CA ALA A 346 29.87 36.77 -1.01
C ALA A 346 28.76 36.78 0.05
N TYR A 347 28.58 37.93 0.70
CA TYR A 347 27.42 38.34 1.51
C TYR A 347 26.88 37.35 2.55
N ASP A 348 27.33 37.47 3.81
CA ASP A 348 26.64 36.90 4.97
C ASP A 348 25.50 37.84 5.40
N ASP A 349 24.43 37.86 4.59
CA ASP A 349 23.22 38.67 4.79
C ASP A 349 22.33 38.14 5.92
N VAL A 350 22.75 37.05 6.58
CA VAL A 350 21.97 36.30 7.59
C VAL A 350 22.39 36.63 9.02
N ALA A 351 23.55 37.27 9.21
CA ALA A 351 24.06 37.68 10.53
C ALA A 351 23.27 38.84 11.19
N ASN A 352 22.39 39.51 10.45
CA ASN A 352 21.56 40.62 10.94
C ASN A 352 20.13 40.21 11.34
N LEU A 353 19.79 38.92 11.27
CA LEU A 353 18.48 38.43 11.70
C LEU A 353 18.44 38.29 13.23
N PRO A 354 17.29 38.58 13.88
CA PRO A 354 17.13 38.29 15.30
C PRO A 354 17.50 36.84 15.62
N ILE A 355 18.10 36.61 16.79
CA ILE A 355 18.68 35.32 17.21
C ILE A 355 17.70 34.14 17.02
N GLU A 356 16.41 34.41 17.15
CA GLU A 356 15.28 33.50 16.98
C GLU A 356 15.18 32.93 15.55
N PHE A 357 15.45 33.76 14.53
CA PHE A 357 15.44 33.36 13.13
C PHE A 357 16.71 32.59 12.75
N TYR A 358 17.86 33.01 13.28
CA TYR A 358 19.10 32.26 13.07
C TYR A 358 19.00 30.83 13.63
N HIS A 359 18.40 30.69 14.82
CA HIS A 359 18.13 29.40 15.43
C HIS A 359 17.15 28.54 14.61
N TYR A 360 16.12 29.14 14.01
CA TYR A 360 15.18 28.41 13.15
C TYR A 360 15.82 27.85 11.87
N TYR A 361 16.67 28.62 11.19
CA TYR A 361 17.28 28.20 9.91
C TYR A 361 18.58 27.40 10.06
N HIS A 362 19.35 27.65 11.13
CA HIS A 362 20.68 27.06 11.32
C HIS A 362 20.85 26.28 12.62
N GLY A 363 19.89 26.34 13.55
CA GLY A 363 19.97 25.64 14.83
C GLY A 363 20.15 24.13 14.68
N SER A 364 19.48 23.53 13.70
CA SER A 364 19.54 22.08 13.43
C SER A 364 20.92 21.56 13.00
N ASN A 365 21.84 22.44 12.58
CA ASN A 365 23.21 22.07 12.25
C ASN A 365 24.10 21.93 13.50
N ASN A 366 23.73 22.59 14.61
CA ASN A 366 24.55 22.72 15.81
C ASN A 366 23.89 22.11 17.07
N ASP A 367 22.58 21.91 17.06
CA ASP A 367 21.81 21.37 18.19
C ASP A 367 20.84 20.25 17.73
N MET A 368 20.89 19.12 18.43
CA MET A 368 20.03 17.97 18.15
C MET A 368 18.57 18.23 18.56
N GLY A 369 18.34 19.08 19.57
CA GLY A 369 16.99 19.44 20.04
C GLY A 369 16.19 20.15 18.95
N THR A 370 16.77 21.17 18.34
CA THR A 370 16.20 21.89 17.19
C THR A 370 16.00 21.00 15.96
N LEU A 371 16.92 20.08 15.67
CA LEU A 371 16.72 19.12 14.58
C LEU A 371 15.49 18.23 14.83
N ILE A 372 15.27 17.80 16.08
CA ILE A 372 14.09 17.02 16.48
C ILE A 372 12.80 17.85 16.35
N GLU A 373 12.82 19.13 16.75
CA GLU A 373 11.68 20.03 16.62
C GLU A 373 11.28 20.26 15.16
N VAL A 374 12.27 20.57 14.30
CA VAL A 374 12.05 20.71 12.86
C VAL A 374 11.48 19.41 12.30
N ARG A 375 12.05 18.25 12.67
CA ARG A 375 11.55 16.94 12.23
C ARG A 375 10.11 16.68 12.66
N ARG A 376 9.75 17.04 13.90
CA ARG A 376 8.37 16.93 14.42
C ARG A 376 7.40 17.86 13.70
N GLY A 377 7.85 19.04 13.25
CA GLY A 377 7.07 19.92 12.37
C GLY A 377 6.79 19.27 11.01
N TRP A 378 7.80 18.64 10.40
CA TRP A 378 7.65 17.92 9.13
C TRP A 378 6.77 16.67 9.24
N ASP A 379 6.75 16.01 10.40
CA ASP A 379 5.84 14.89 10.65
C ASP A 379 4.36 15.25 10.43
N ALA A 380 3.96 16.53 10.61
CA ALA A 380 2.61 17.00 10.31
C ALA A 380 2.26 16.97 8.80
N TYR A 381 3.26 16.92 7.93
CA TYR A 381 3.11 16.85 6.47
C TYR A 381 3.38 15.45 5.91
N ILE A 382 4.11 14.61 6.65
CA ILE A 382 4.56 13.28 6.20
C ILE A 382 3.65 12.16 6.73
N ARG A 383 3.02 12.32 7.91
CA ARG A 383 2.23 11.27 8.55
C ARG A 383 0.88 11.03 7.85
N PRO A 384 0.34 9.80 7.80
CA PRO A 384 -0.99 9.52 7.25
C PRO A 384 -2.07 10.30 8.03
N GLY A 385 -2.65 11.33 7.40
CA GLY A 385 -3.61 12.26 8.02
C GLY A 385 -3.11 13.71 8.16
N GLY A 386 -1.84 13.97 7.85
CA GLY A 386 -1.28 15.32 7.72
C GLY A 386 -1.79 16.10 6.50
N SER A 387 -1.54 17.40 6.43
CA SER A 387 -1.90 18.20 5.24
C SER A 387 -1.09 17.72 4.04
N ARG A 388 -1.74 16.99 3.14
CA ARG A 388 -1.15 16.48 1.90
C ARG A 388 -0.69 17.65 1.03
N ILE A 389 0.46 17.50 0.37
CA ILE A 389 0.89 18.39 -0.71
C ILE A 389 -0.31 18.54 -1.67
N PRO A 390 -0.76 19.77 -1.98
CA PRO A 390 -1.88 19.97 -2.86
C PRO A 390 -1.64 19.29 -4.22
N GLY A 391 -2.56 18.43 -4.65
CA GLY A 391 -2.49 17.76 -5.97
C GLY A 391 -2.74 18.70 -7.15
N HIS A 392 -2.73 20.02 -6.91
CA HIS A 392 -2.94 21.07 -7.90
C HIS A 392 -1.91 22.17 -7.67
N TRP A 393 -1.62 22.93 -8.72
CA TRP A 393 -0.71 24.07 -8.65
C TRP A 393 -1.25 25.12 -7.65
N VAL A 394 -0.47 25.40 -6.61
CA VAL A 394 -0.71 26.52 -5.71
C VAL A 394 0.04 27.72 -6.28
N GLN A 395 -0.70 28.80 -6.57
CA GLN A 395 -0.08 30.03 -7.03
C GLN A 395 0.81 30.58 -5.90
N PRO A 396 2.13 30.75 -6.14
CA PRO A 396 3.00 31.31 -5.13
C PRO A 396 2.61 32.77 -4.85
N PRO A 397 2.85 33.26 -3.63
CA PRO A 397 2.72 34.68 -3.34
C PRO A 397 3.63 35.50 -4.27
N PRO A 398 3.28 36.79 -4.52
CA PRO A 398 4.14 37.66 -5.32
C PRO A 398 5.55 37.73 -4.69
N PRO A 399 6.60 37.91 -5.51
CA PRO A 399 7.98 37.98 -5.03
C PRO A 399 8.10 39.06 -3.95
N ALA A 400 8.83 38.74 -2.88
CA ALA A 400 8.99 39.67 -1.76
C ALA A 400 9.73 40.95 -2.17
N ASP A 401 10.64 40.86 -3.15
CA ASP A 401 11.40 41.99 -3.68
C ASP A 401 11.50 41.98 -5.22
N GLU A 402 11.72 43.17 -5.77
CA GLU A 402 11.84 43.42 -7.21
C GLU A 402 13.04 42.70 -7.85
N ILE A 403 14.12 42.51 -7.06
CA ILE A 403 15.29 41.71 -7.45
C ILE A 403 14.89 40.24 -7.65
N TRP A 404 14.15 39.66 -6.71
CA TRP A 404 13.64 38.28 -6.82
C TRP A 404 12.66 38.12 -7.99
N ALA A 405 11.82 39.13 -8.23
CA ALA A 405 10.92 39.14 -9.39
C ALA A 405 11.69 39.10 -10.71
N SER A 406 12.84 39.77 -10.81
CA SER A 406 13.65 39.83 -12.03
C SER A 406 14.21 38.46 -12.46
N TYR A 407 14.47 37.55 -11.51
CA TYR A 407 14.95 36.19 -11.80
C TYR A 407 13.83 35.23 -12.26
N LEU A 408 12.56 35.55 -11.96
CA LEU A 408 11.40 34.73 -12.32
C LEU A 408 10.85 35.09 -13.72
N LEU A 409 11.16 36.28 -14.21
CA LEU A 409 10.85 36.69 -15.57
C LEU A 409 11.94 36.14 -16.49
N LYS A 410 11.63 35.10 -17.27
CA LYS A 410 12.50 34.70 -18.38
C LYS A 410 12.63 35.89 -19.35
N PRO A 411 13.85 36.27 -19.78
CA PRO A 411 13.99 37.16 -20.91
C PRO A 411 13.38 36.47 -22.14
N ASN A 412 12.50 37.18 -22.85
CA ASN A 412 11.90 36.74 -24.10
C ASN A 412 12.94 36.53 -25.19
#